data_AF-A0A3B9LDU1-F1
#
_entry.id   AF-A0A3B9LDU1-F1
#
_cell.length_a   1.000
_cell.length_b   1.000
_cell.length_c   1.000
_cell.angle_alpha   90.00
_cell.angle_beta   90.00
_cell.angle_gamma   90.00
#
_symmetry.space_group_name_H-M   'P 1'
#
loop_
_entity.id
_entity.type
_entity.pdbx_description
1 polymer ?
#
loop_
_entity_poly.entity_id
_entity_poly.type
_entity_poly.pdbx_seq_one_letter_code
_entity_poly.pdbx_strand_id
1 'polypeptide(L)'
;MIERADYVIPYFNNHFRFDKPPLAYWAQVASYRLFGENDFGARFPSTIAAALTALSIFAWGSRIGGNRVGWSAAIVFTLSLQTFVHAKAAVADMWLVLFVTLAHWAGCELFFAKKPGPELPESDEVVEAPVLRRSIAPSLRITVTTIESAGGRIFCWLMFYIALAFAFLAKGPIGWAPLLTVGSTIFFTGDPQVAKRFKFLRGLVLTLAVVALWGIPALIQTHGEFFRIGIGRHVIGRSFGAMEGHGADSLGVYLLLLPFYFVTVFASFFPWSIKLPWLARRLWKKRDKIDNYLLVGTAVIF
;
A
#
# COMPACT_ATOMS: atom_id res chain seq x y z
N MET A 1 -17.75 -18.56 -8.91
CA MET A 1 -18.38 -17.34 -9.46
C MET A 1 -18.84 -17.53 -10.90
N ILE A 2 -17.99 -18.03 -11.81
CA ILE A 2 -18.36 -18.23 -13.23
C ILE A 2 -19.57 -19.16 -13.40
N GLU A 3 -19.50 -20.40 -12.94
CA GLU A 3 -20.58 -21.40 -13.08
C GLU A 3 -21.93 -20.93 -12.51
N ARG A 4 -21.89 -20.20 -11.39
CA ARG A 4 -23.09 -19.70 -10.70
C ARG A 4 -23.63 -18.39 -11.27
N ALA A 5 -22.88 -17.73 -12.17
CA ALA A 5 -23.14 -16.37 -12.61
C ALA A 5 -23.36 -15.35 -11.46
N ASP A 6 -22.83 -15.65 -10.27
CA ASP A 6 -22.87 -14.81 -9.09
C ASP A 6 -21.46 -14.26 -8.81
N TYR A 7 -21.34 -12.94 -8.93
CA TYR A 7 -20.11 -12.17 -8.72
C TYR A 7 -20.15 -11.35 -7.43
N VAL A 8 -21.20 -11.47 -6.63
CA VAL A 8 -21.34 -10.74 -5.37
C VAL A 8 -20.72 -11.55 -4.25
N ILE A 9 -21.09 -12.83 -4.10
CA ILE A 9 -20.62 -13.64 -2.96
C ILE A 9 -19.66 -14.74 -3.41
N PRO A 10 -18.43 -14.81 -2.86
CA PRO A 10 -17.55 -15.95 -3.07
C PRO A 10 -18.09 -17.23 -2.41
N TYR A 11 -17.95 -18.35 -3.11
CA TYR A 11 -18.21 -19.70 -2.58
C TYR A 11 -16.93 -20.53 -2.63
N PHE A 12 -16.81 -21.46 -1.69
CA PHE A 12 -15.75 -22.48 -1.67
C PHE A 12 -16.34 -23.81 -1.24
N ASN A 13 -16.17 -24.87 -2.05
CA ASN A 13 -16.79 -26.17 -1.85
C ASN A 13 -18.31 -26.09 -1.55
N ASN A 14 -19.04 -25.28 -2.33
CA ASN A 14 -20.48 -25.01 -2.16
C ASN A 14 -20.91 -24.34 -0.86
N HIS A 15 -19.97 -23.94 0.01
CA HIS A 15 -20.24 -23.12 1.18
C HIS A 15 -19.91 -21.66 0.92
N PHE A 16 -20.61 -20.77 1.62
CA PHE A 16 -20.28 -19.36 1.63
C PHE A 16 -18.88 -19.12 2.14
N ARG A 17 -18.16 -18.23 1.46
CA ARG A 17 -16.81 -17.85 1.84
C ARG A 17 -16.79 -16.38 2.27
N PHE A 18 -17.01 -16.16 3.57
CA PHE A 18 -17.10 -14.83 4.19
C PHE A 18 -15.75 -14.26 4.69
N ASP A 19 -14.65 -15.01 4.54
CA ASP A 19 -13.34 -14.61 5.03
C ASP A 19 -12.60 -13.62 4.11
N LYS A 20 -13.06 -13.44 2.87
CA LYS A 20 -12.37 -12.61 1.86
C LYS A 20 -13.35 -11.77 1.02
N PRO A 21 -13.05 -10.48 0.82
CA PRO A 21 -13.74 -9.65 -0.17
C PRO A 21 -13.43 -10.09 -1.62
N PRO A 22 -14.09 -9.51 -2.63
CA PRO A 22 -14.30 -10.17 -3.93
C PRO A 22 -13.22 -9.84 -4.97
N LEU A 23 -12.36 -8.83 -4.75
CA LEU A 23 -11.53 -8.25 -5.81
C LEU A 23 -10.62 -9.27 -6.49
N ALA A 24 -9.97 -10.12 -5.71
CA ALA A 24 -9.10 -11.16 -6.25
C ALA A 24 -9.90 -12.17 -7.09
N TYR A 25 -11.13 -12.50 -6.67
CA TYR A 25 -12.02 -13.37 -7.43
C TYR A 25 -12.49 -12.72 -8.72
N TRP A 26 -12.83 -11.43 -8.72
CA TRP A 26 -13.18 -10.71 -9.95
C TRP A 26 -12.02 -10.69 -10.95
N ALA A 27 -10.80 -10.45 -10.47
CA ALA A 27 -9.62 -10.49 -11.32
C ALA A 27 -9.37 -11.90 -11.90
N GLN A 28 -9.58 -12.94 -11.10
CA GLN A 28 -9.51 -14.34 -11.57
C GLN A 28 -10.61 -14.68 -12.57
N VAL A 29 -11.85 -14.24 -12.33
CA VAL A 29 -12.96 -14.41 -13.28
C VAL A 29 -12.61 -13.76 -14.62
N ALA A 30 -12.12 -12.52 -14.61
CA ALA A 30 -11.71 -11.83 -15.83
C ALA A 30 -10.57 -12.57 -16.55
N SER A 31 -9.59 -13.05 -15.81
CA SER A 31 -8.47 -13.84 -16.34
C SER A 31 -8.92 -15.16 -16.96
N TYR A 32 -9.80 -15.91 -16.30
CA TYR A 32 -10.34 -17.16 -16.84
C TYR A 32 -11.18 -16.95 -18.10
N ARG A 33 -11.88 -15.82 -18.21
CA ARG A 33 -12.58 -15.46 -19.45
C ARG A 33 -11.64 -15.18 -20.62
N LEU A 34 -10.41 -14.74 -20.34
CA LEU A 34 -9.40 -14.42 -21.37
C LEU A 34 -8.51 -15.60 -21.74
N PHE A 35 -8.12 -16.40 -20.75
CA PHE A 35 -7.08 -17.45 -20.90
C PHE A 35 -7.60 -18.87 -20.69
N GLY A 36 -8.89 -19.03 -20.38
CA GLY A 36 -9.49 -20.31 -20.01
C GLY A 36 -9.18 -20.73 -18.57
N GLU A 37 -9.92 -21.74 -18.09
CA GLU A 37 -9.82 -22.27 -16.73
C GLU A 37 -8.60 -23.21 -16.59
N ASN A 38 -7.44 -22.62 -16.31
CA ASN A 38 -6.17 -23.34 -16.11
C ASN A 38 -5.29 -22.65 -15.06
N ASP A 39 -4.17 -23.30 -14.71
CA ASP A 39 -3.19 -22.79 -13.75
C ASP A 39 -2.66 -21.40 -14.10
N PHE A 40 -2.49 -21.10 -15.39
CA PHE A 40 -2.04 -19.79 -15.85
C PHE A 40 -3.10 -18.73 -15.59
N GLY A 41 -4.34 -18.95 -16.01
CA GLY A 41 -5.47 -18.04 -15.77
C GLY A 41 -5.70 -17.77 -14.28
N ALA A 42 -5.48 -18.78 -13.42
CA ALA A 42 -5.63 -18.65 -11.97
C ALA A 42 -4.58 -17.72 -11.34
N ARG A 43 -3.33 -17.81 -11.82
CA ARG A 43 -2.14 -17.13 -11.25
C ARG A 43 -1.84 -15.78 -11.89
N PHE A 44 -2.25 -15.59 -13.14
CA PHE A 44 -1.99 -14.38 -13.93
C PHE A 44 -2.39 -13.08 -13.22
N PRO A 45 -3.55 -12.97 -12.53
CA PRO A 45 -3.91 -11.76 -11.79
C PRO A 45 -2.88 -11.34 -10.74
N SER A 46 -2.34 -12.30 -9.98
CA SER A 46 -1.35 -12.02 -8.93
C SER A 46 -0.01 -11.58 -9.54
N THR A 47 0.35 -12.13 -10.70
CA THR A 47 1.54 -11.70 -11.45
C THR A 47 1.40 -10.26 -11.96
N ILE A 48 0.23 -9.90 -12.49
CA ILE A 48 -0.05 -8.53 -12.93
C ILE A 48 -0.02 -7.54 -11.76
N ALA A 49 -0.64 -7.88 -10.63
CA ALA A 49 -0.61 -7.04 -9.45
C ALA A 49 0.83 -6.81 -8.94
N ALA A 50 1.67 -7.84 -8.96
CA ALA A 50 3.09 -7.72 -8.62
C ALA A 50 3.84 -6.82 -9.62
N ALA A 51 3.60 -6.96 -10.92
CA ALA A 51 4.23 -6.12 -11.95
C ALA A 51 3.83 -4.65 -11.82
N LEU A 52 2.54 -4.36 -11.60
CA LEU A 52 2.04 -3.01 -11.35
C LEU A 52 2.63 -2.40 -10.07
N THR A 53 2.85 -3.23 -9.04
CA THR A 53 3.51 -2.79 -7.81
C THR A 53 4.96 -2.39 -8.10
N ALA A 54 5.71 -3.21 -8.84
CA ALA A 54 7.08 -2.90 -9.22
C ALA A 54 7.18 -1.60 -10.03
N LEU A 55 6.26 -1.36 -10.97
CA LEU A 55 6.16 -0.10 -11.73
C LEU A 55 5.85 1.09 -10.83
N SER A 56 4.95 0.92 -9.85
CA SER A 56 4.61 1.96 -8.88
C SER A 56 5.81 2.32 -8.00
N ILE A 57 6.56 1.31 -7.52
CA ILE A 57 7.80 1.49 -6.76
C ILE A 57 8.87 2.18 -7.61
N PHE A 58 9.03 1.79 -8.88
CA PHE A 58 9.96 2.42 -9.81
C PHE A 58 9.64 3.91 -9.98
N ALA A 59 8.37 4.22 -10.28
CA ALA A 59 7.93 5.59 -10.51
C ALA A 59 8.08 6.45 -9.25
N TRP A 60 7.64 5.96 -8.09
CA TRP A 60 7.76 6.67 -6.83
C TRP A 60 9.22 6.86 -6.41
N GLY A 61 10.03 5.79 -6.47
CA GLY A 61 11.46 5.85 -6.15
C GLY A 61 12.24 6.78 -7.07
N SER A 62 11.83 6.88 -8.35
CA SER A 62 12.42 7.81 -9.31
C SER A 62 12.09 9.27 -8.99
N ARG A 63 10.90 9.56 -8.46
CA ARG A 63 10.55 10.90 -7.96
C ARG A 63 11.30 11.28 -6.68
N ILE A 64 11.57 10.30 -5.82
CA ILE A 64 12.31 10.52 -4.57
C ILE A 64 13.80 10.72 -4.85
N GLY A 65 14.45 9.85 -5.63
CA GLY A 65 15.91 9.80 -5.73
C GLY A 65 16.46 9.63 -7.14
N GLY A 66 15.66 9.89 -8.17
CA GLY A 66 16.02 9.71 -9.58
C GLY A 66 15.98 8.26 -10.06
N ASN A 67 16.17 8.06 -11.37
CA ASN A 67 15.99 6.76 -12.03
C ASN A 67 16.79 5.61 -11.40
N ARG A 68 17.99 5.89 -10.88
CA ARG A 68 18.81 4.88 -10.20
C ARG A 68 18.12 4.32 -8.96
N VAL A 69 17.49 5.17 -8.15
CA VAL A 69 16.76 4.77 -6.95
C VAL A 69 15.48 4.02 -7.32
N GLY A 70 14.74 4.50 -8.33
CA GLY A 70 13.56 3.81 -8.84
C GLY A 70 13.87 2.39 -9.32
N TRP A 71 14.87 2.23 -10.20
CA TRP A 71 15.28 0.91 -10.68
C TRP A 71 15.74 0.00 -9.55
N SER A 72 16.58 0.52 -8.65
CA SER A 72 17.06 -0.27 -7.51
C SER A 72 15.92 -0.75 -6.64
N ALA A 73 14.93 0.10 -6.32
CA ALA A 73 13.79 -0.26 -5.49
C ALA A 73 12.89 -1.30 -6.16
N ALA A 74 12.61 -1.15 -7.46
CA ALA A 74 11.79 -2.11 -8.20
C ALA A 74 12.48 -3.47 -8.37
N ILE A 75 13.80 -3.48 -8.61
CA ILE A 75 14.61 -4.70 -8.66
C ILE A 75 14.63 -5.39 -7.29
N VAL A 76 14.83 -4.62 -6.21
CA VAL A 76 14.80 -5.16 -4.84
C VAL A 76 13.47 -5.84 -4.58
N PHE A 77 12.35 -5.15 -4.82
CA PHE A 77 11.02 -5.70 -4.65
C PHE A 77 10.79 -6.96 -5.48
N THR A 78 11.11 -6.93 -6.78
CA THR A 78 10.79 -8.03 -7.72
C THR A 78 11.64 -9.27 -7.44
N LEU A 79 12.90 -9.09 -7.05
CA LEU A 79 13.83 -10.19 -6.76
C LEU A 79 13.79 -10.67 -5.30
N SER A 80 12.98 -10.06 -4.44
CA SER A 80 12.70 -10.62 -3.12
C SER A 80 11.94 -11.95 -3.24
N LEU A 81 12.39 -12.96 -2.50
CA LEU A 81 11.80 -14.31 -2.51
C LEU A 81 10.29 -14.29 -2.25
N GLN A 82 9.85 -13.51 -1.26
CA GLN A 82 8.42 -13.37 -0.92
C GLN A 82 7.60 -12.86 -2.11
N THR A 83 8.10 -11.86 -2.83
CA THR A 83 7.44 -11.32 -4.01
C THR A 83 7.37 -12.35 -5.11
N PHE A 84 8.47 -13.08 -5.36
CA PHE A 84 8.52 -14.11 -6.39
C PHE A 84 7.50 -15.23 -6.14
N VAL A 85 7.34 -15.65 -4.89
CA VAL A 85 6.38 -16.67 -4.46
C VAL A 85 4.94 -16.15 -4.63
N HIS A 86 4.61 -15.00 -4.04
CA HIS A 86 3.24 -14.48 -4.05
C HIS A 86 2.79 -13.93 -5.42
N ALA A 87 3.71 -13.52 -6.28
CA ALA A 87 3.40 -13.16 -7.66
C ALA A 87 2.91 -14.38 -8.48
N LYS A 88 3.32 -15.59 -8.10
CA LYS A 88 2.91 -16.85 -8.74
C LYS A 88 1.85 -17.62 -7.95
N ALA A 89 1.67 -17.29 -6.68
CA ALA A 89 0.57 -17.82 -5.90
C ALA A 89 -0.72 -17.14 -6.35
N ALA A 90 -1.77 -17.92 -6.63
CA ALA A 90 -3.09 -17.41 -6.99
C ALA A 90 -3.80 -16.82 -5.76
N VAL A 91 -3.25 -15.75 -5.19
CA VAL A 91 -3.63 -15.17 -3.90
C VAL A 91 -3.91 -13.67 -3.99
N ALA A 92 -4.76 -13.19 -3.08
CA ALA A 92 -5.18 -11.80 -3.00
C ALA A 92 -4.08 -10.83 -2.52
N ASP A 93 -3.02 -11.35 -1.92
CA ASP A 93 -1.95 -10.58 -1.27
C ASP A 93 -1.29 -9.55 -2.20
N MET A 94 -1.03 -9.90 -3.46
CA MET A 94 -0.39 -8.97 -4.39
C MET A 94 -1.27 -7.76 -4.76
N TRP A 95 -2.59 -7.92 -4.76
CA TRP A 95 -3.52 -6.80 -4.92
C TRP A 95 -3.49 -5.88 -3.70
N LEU A 96 -3.48 -6.45 -2.50
CA LEU A 96 -3.31 -5.68 -1.28
C LEU A 96 -2.00 -4.87 -1.32
N VAL A 97 -0.88 -5.52 -1.66
CA VAL A 97 0.42 -4.85 -1.75
C VAL A 97 0.38 -3.69 -2.74
N LEU A 98 -0.16 -3.89 -3.95
CA LEU A 98 -0.29 -2.84 -4.96
C LEU A 98 -1.00 -1.60 -4.40
N PHE A 99 -2.20 -1.79 -3.86
CA PHE A 99 -3.01 -0.65 -3.39
C PHE A 99 -2.44 -0.02 -2.12
N VAL A 100 -1.84 -0.81 -1.21
CA VAL A 100 -1.13 -0.26 -0.05
C VAL A 100 0.09 0.55 -0.49
N THR A 101 0.83 0.12 -1.52
CA THR A 101 1.95 0.88 -2.09
C THR A 101 1.47 2.19 -2.72
N LEU A 102 0.41 2.18 -3.52
CA LEU A 102 -0.18 3.38 -4.10
C LEU A 102 -0.68 4.36 -3.02
N ALA A 103 -1.31 3.84 -1.95
CA ALA A 103 -1.74 4.64 -0.82
C ALA A 103 -0.54 5.23 -0.06
N HIS A 104 0.54 4.48 0.18
CA HIS A 104 1.74 5.02 0.81
C HIS A 104 2.41 6.10 -0.05
N TRP A 105 2.47 5.90 -1.36
CA TRP A 105 2.97 6.90 -2.31
C TRP A 105 2.14 8.18 -2.24
N ALA A 106 0.82 8.06 -2.47
CA ALA A 106 -0.09 9.20 -2.42
C ALA A 106 -0.04 9.94 -1.07
N GLY A 107 -0.01 9.19 0.04
CA GLY A 107 0.08 9.72 1.39
C GLY A 107 1.37 10.49 1.61
N CYS A 108 2.51 9.98 1.14
CA CYS A 108 3.80 10.65 1.21
C CYS A 108 3.79 11.98 0.44
N GLU A 109 3.28 11.97 -0.79
CA GLU A 109 3.18 13.17 -1.62
C GLU A 109 2.27 14.24 -0.99
N LEU A 110 1.11 13.84 -0.44
CA LEU A 110 0.21 14.77 0.28
C LEU A 110 0.83 15.32 1.56
N PHE A 111 1.58 14.48 2.28
CA PHE A 111 2.27 14.85 3.50
C PHE A 111 3.34 15.90 3.24
N PHE A 112 4.18 15.68 2.23
CA PHE A 112 5.29 16.58 1.87
C PHE A 112 4.95 17.66 0.85
N ALA A 113 3.71 17.73 0.36
CA ALA A 113 3.28 18.77 -0.57
C ALA A 113 3.60 20.17 -0.01
N LYS A 114 4.14 21.07 -0.84
CA LYS A 114 4.29 22.48 -0.46
C LYS A 114 2.93 23.17 -0.58
N LYS A 115 2.70 24.22 0.22
CA LYS A 115 1.59 25.14 -0.07
C LYS A 115 1.84 25.75 -1.45
N PRO A 116 0.80 25.93 -2.29
CA PRO A 116 0.98 26.74 -3.48
C PRO A 116 1.49 28.11 -3.02
N GLY A 117 2.64 28.53 -3.55
CA GLY A 117 3.04 29.92 -3.44
C GLY A 117 2.00 30.80 -4.14
N PRO A 118 1.96 32.11 -3.87
CA PRO A 118 1.23 33.01 -4.75
C PRO A 118 1.73 32.75 -6.18
N GLU A 119 0.81 32.51 -7.12
CA GLU A 119 1.12 32.57 -8.55
C GLU A 119 1.77 33.94 -8.77
N LEU A 120 3.08 33.95 -9.04
CA LEU A 120 3.71 35.17 -9.51
C LEU A 120 2.98 35.50 -10.82
N PRO A 121 2.46 36.73 -10.98
CA PRO A 121 1.87 37.12 -12.25
C PRO A 121 2.90 36.84 -13.34
N GLU A 122 2.48 36.27 -14.46
CA GLU A 122 3.31 36.14 -15.66
C GLU A 122 3.79 37.53 -16.06
N SER A 123 4.95 37.92 -15.54
CA SER A 123 5.65 39.12 -15.97
C SER A 123 6.52 38.70 -17.15
N ASP A 124 6.08 39.09 -18.35
CA ASP A 124 6.86 39.11 -19.59
C ASP A 124 8.05 40.10 -19.48
N GLU A 125 8.97 39.87 -18.53
CA GLU A 125 10.21 40.61 -18.43
C GLU A 125 11.40 39.66 -18.64
N VAL A 126 11.90 39.68 -19.88
CA VAL A 126 13.23 39.19 -20.23
C VAL A 126 14.26 40.08 -19.53
N VAL A 127 14.62 39.73 -18.29
CA VAL A 127 15.77 40.34 -17.61
C VAL A 127 16.99 39.46 -17.87
N GLU A 128 17.81 39.87 -18.84
CA GLU A 128 19.16 39.34 -19.00
C GLU A 128 19.98 39.65 -17.73
N ALA A 129 20.53 38.61 -17.10
CA ALA A 129 21.47 38.76 -16.00
C ALA A 129 22.85 38.22 -16.40
N PRO A 130 23.96 38.91 -16.02
CA PRO A 130 25.28 38.66 -16.54
C PRO A 130 25.94 37.41 -15.94
N VAL A 131 26.75 36.79 -16.77
CA VAL A 131 27.68 35.71 -16.46
C VAL A 131 28.59 36.09 -15.29
N LEU A 132 28.63 35.23 -14.25
CA LEU A 132 29.82 34.69 -13.57
C LEU A 132 29.64 34.55 -12.04
N ARG A 133 29.49 33.32 -11.52
CA ARG A 133 30.20 32.90 -10.29
C ARG A 133 30.38 31.39 -10.20
N ARG A 134 31.65 31.01 -10.11
CA ARG A 134 32.20 29.67 -9.92
C ARG A 134 31.74 29.02 -8.61
N SER A 135 31.60 27.69 -8.69
CA SER A 135 32.02 26.69 -7.70
C SER A 135 31.46 26.79 -6.28
N ILE A 136 30.35 26.07 -6.03
CA ILE A 136 30.16 25.26 -4.82
C ILE A 136 29.56 23.93 -5.28
N ALA A 137 30.21 22.81 -4.99
CA ALA A 137 29.71 21.47 -5.28
C ALA A 137 28.31 21.31 -4.66
N PRO A 138 27.28 20.90 -5.43
CA PRO A 138 26.00 20.59 -4.82
C PRO A 138 26.16 19.25 -4.12
N SER A 139 26.31 19.30 -2.79
CA SER A 139 25.85 18.19 -1.97
C SER A 139 24.42 17.89 -2.42
N LEU A 140 24.20 16.65 -2.85
CA LEU A 140 23.01 16.14 -3.52
C LEU A 140 21.75 16.50 -2.71
N ARG A 141 21.23 17.72 -2.90
CA ARG A 141 19.94 18.14 -2.36
C ARG A 141 18.91 17.42 -3.21
N ILE A 142 18.49 16.28 -2.69
CA ILE A 142 17.34 15.53 -3.16
C ILE A 142 16.16 16.51 -3.13
N THR A 143 15.92 17.16 -4.28
CA THR A 143 14.78 18.03 -4.46
C THR A 143 13.67 17.09 -4.86
N VAL A 144 12.97 16.56 -3.86
CA VAL A 144 11.68 15.89 -4.06
C VAL A 144 10.88 16.87 -4.91
N THR A 145 10.51 16.45 -6.13
CA THR A 145 9.60 17.21 -6.98
C THR A 145 8.21 17.12 -6.37
N THR A 146 8.04 17.81 -5.24
CA THR A 146 6.79 17.86 -4.49
C THR A 146 5.72 18.41 -5.40
N ILE A 147 4.51 17.88 -5.28
CA ILE A 147 3.38 18.35 -6.06
C ILE A 147 3.04 19.79 -5.67
N GLU A 148 3.28 20.72 -6.59
CA GLU A 148 2.97 22.14 -6.41
C GLU A 148 1.58 22.51 -6.96
N SER A 149 1.15 21.84 -8.04
CA SER A 149 -0.13 22.12 -8.70
C SER A 149 -1.34 21.62 -7.91
N ALA A 150 -2.45 22.36 -7.97
CA ALA A 150 -3.72 21.94 -7.39
C ALA A 150 -4.23 20.62 -8.00
N GLY A 151 -4.03 20.44 -9.32
CA GLY A 151 -4.35 19.22 -10.05
C GLY A 151 -3.62 17.98 -9.54
N GLY A 152 -2.32 18.09 -9.26
CA GLY A 152 -1.58 16.95 -8.69
C GLY A 152 -2.04 16.60 -7.28
N ARG A 153 -2.43 17.59 -6.46
CA ARG A 153 -2.93 17.34 -5.09
C ARG A 153 -4.25 16.57 -5.10
N ILE A 154 -5.18 16.93 -5.99
CA ILE A 154 -6.44 16.20 -6.13
C ILE A 154 -6.19 14.79 -6.67
N PHE A 155 -5.25 14.62 -7.60
CA PHE A 155 -4.87 13.30 -8.08
C PHE A 155 -4.33 12.40 -6.96
N CYS A 156 -3.39 12.88 -6.15
CA CYS A 156 -2.89 12.09 -5.00
C CYS A 156 -3.98 11.84 -3.96
N TRP A 157 -4.85 12.82 -3.71
CA TRP A 157 -5.99 12.62 -2.80
C TRP A 157 -6.92 11.50 -3.29
N LEU A 158 -7.29 11.51 -4.57
CA LEU A 158 -8.09 10.44 -5.19
C LEU A 158 -7.35 9.10 -5.15
N MET A 159 -6.08 9.08 -5.56
CA MET A 159 -5.24 7.89 -5.54
C MET A 159 -5.17 7.28 -4.14
N PHE A 160 -5.01 8.10 -3.09
CA PHE A 160 -4.98 7.65 -1.71
C PHE A 160 -6.27 6.94 -1.30
N TYR A 161 -7.41 7.61 -1.42
CA TYR A 161 -8.69 7.08 -0.91
C TYR A 161 -9.28 5.97 -1.78
N ILE A 162 -9.06 6.01 -3.09
CA ILE A 162 -9.44 4.92 -4.01
C ILE A 162 -8.57 3.70 -3.73
N ALA A 163 -7.26 3.86 -3.55
CA ALA A 163 -6.39 2.74 -3.21
C ALA A 163 -6.77 2.10 -1.88
N LEU A 164 -7.16 2.87 -0.85
CA LEU A 164 -7.69 2.33 0.40
C LEU A 164 -8.96 1.48 0.20
N ALA A 165 -9.84 1.87 -0.73
CA ALA A 165 -11.04 1.10 -1.03
C ALA A 165 -10.72 -0.23 -1.72
N PHE A 166 -9.84 -0.20 -2.72
CA PHE A 166 -9.42 -1.43 -3.41
C PHE A 166 -8.56 -2.33 -2.52
N ALA A 167 -7.73 -1.78 -1.64
CA ALA A 167 -7.01 -2.55 -0.62
C ALA A 167 -7.99 -3.28 0.31
N PHE A 168 -9.07 -2.61 0.71
CA PHE A 168 -10.16 -3.25 1.47
C PHE A 168 -10.85 -4.34 0.64
N LEU A 169 -11.17 -4.11 -0.62
CA LEU A 169 -11.78 -5.12 -1.48
C LEU A 169 -10.83 -6.29 -1.83
N ALA A 170 -9.52 -6.14 -1.60
CA ALA A 170 -8.54 -7.21 -1.75
C ALA A 170 -8.46 -8.11 -0.51
N LYS A 171 -8.34 -7.53 0.70
CA LYS A 171 -8.05 -8.30 1.92
C LYS A 171 -8.73 -7.78 3.20
N GLY A 172 -9.73 -6.91 3.06
CA GLY A 172 -10.52 -6.38 4.17
C GLY A 172 -9.81 -5.25 4.93
N PRO A 173 -10.15 -5.03 6.22
CA PRO A 173 -9.72 -3.86 7.00
C PRO A 173 -8.20 -3.65 7.09
N ILE A 174 -7.39 -4.70 6.98
CA ILE A 174 -5.92 -4.58 6.96
C ILE A 174 -5.41 -3.68 5.81
N GLY A 175 -6.19 -3.54 4.73
CA GLY A 175 -5.92 -2.60 3.65
C GLY A 175 -5.90 -1.13 4.06
N TRP A 176 -6.40 -0.80 5.26
CA TRP A 176 -6.39 0.54 5.81
C TRP A 176 -5.15 0.89 6.63
N ALA A 177 -4.16 -0.01 6.73
CA ALA A 177 -2.87 0.27 7.37
C ALA A 177 -2.22 1.62 6.97
N PRO A 178 -2.27 2.09 5.70
CA PRO A 178 -1.73 3.40 5.34
C PRO A 178 -2.37 4.59 6.09
N LEU A 179 -3.63 4.49 6.54
CA LEU A 179 -4.25 5.51 7.40
C LEU A 179 -3.55 5.61 8.75
N LEU A 180 -3.16 4.47 9.33
CA LEU A 180 -2.41 4.41 10.58
C LEU A 180 -1.00 4.98 10.38
N THR A 181 -0.35 4.70 9.25
CA THR A 181 0.95 5.31 8.89
C THR A 181 0.86 6.83 8.85
N VAL A 182 -0.12 7.37 8.12
CA VAL A 182 -0.33 8.81 7.98
C VAL A 182 -0.70 9.42 9.33
N GLY A 183 -1.64 8.83 10.07
CA GLY A 183 -2.06 9.29 11.39
C GLY A 183 -0.91 9.35 12.39
N SER A 184 -0.11 8.28 12.45
CA SER A 184 1.08 8.20 13.30
C SER A 184 2.13 9.23 12.90
N THR A 185 2.38 9.41 11.60
CA THR A 185 3.34 10.41 11.13
C THR A 185 2.87 11.84 11.46
N ILE A 186 1.58 12.16 11.28
CA ILE A 186 1.00 13.45 11.68
C ILE A 186 1.15 13.65 13.18
N PHE A 187 0.86 12.63 13.98
CA PHE A 187 1.01 12.68 15.43
C PHE A 187 2.46 12.99 15.86
N PHE A 188 3.45 12.28 15.28
CA PHE A 188 4.87 12.49 15.61
C PHE A 188 5.42 13.83 15.10
N THR A 189 4.89 14.36 14.00
CA THR A 189 5.35 15.64 13.44
C THR A 189 4.64 16.85 14.03
N GLY A 190 3.47 16.66 14.64
CA GLY A 190 2.72 17.73 15.31
C GLY A 190 2.20 18.83 14.37
N ASP A 191 2.15 18.60 13.05
CA ASP A 191 1.68 19.61 12.09
C ASP A 191 0.20 19.41 11.73
N PRO A 192 -0.74 20.15 12.37
CA PRO A 192 -2.16 20.05 12.09
C PRO A 192 -2.54 20.56 10.70
N GLN A 193 -1.68 21.34 10.03
CA GLN A 193 -1.95 21.80 8.67
C GLN A 193 -1.86 20.65 7.67
N VAL A 194 -0.99 19.67 7.92
CA VAL A 194 -0.90 18.46 7.09
C VAL A 194 -2.16 17.62 7.21
N ALA A 195 -2.72 17.47 8.41
CA ALA A 195 -3.98 16.75 8.63
C ALA A 195 -5.15 17.33 7.82
N LYS A 196 -5.22 18.67 7.71
CA LYS A 196 -6.24 19.36 6.90
C LYS A 196 -6.15 19.05 5.41
N ARG A 197 -4.96 18.72 4.88
CA ARG A 197 -4.77 18.38 3.45
C ARG A 197 -5.40 17.06 3.06
N PHE A 198 -5.42 16.09 3.99
CA PHE A 198 -6.02 14.79 3.75
C PHE A 198 -7.56 14.86 3.68
N LYS A 199 -8.20 15.86 4.30
CA LYS A 199 -9.67 15.98 4.32
C LYS A 199 -10.33 14.65 4.73
N PHE A 200 -9.84 14.04 5.81
CA PHE A 200 -10.13 12.65 6.19
C PHE A 200 -11.60 12.26 6.10
N LEU A 201 -12.51 13.08 6.61
CA LEU A 201 -13.94 12.77 6.56
C LEU A 201 -14.45 12.57 5.12
N ARG A 202 -14.13 13.49 4.20
CA ARG A 202 -14.55 13.40 2.80
C ARG A 202 -13.92 12.20 2.10
N GLY A 203 -12.65 11.93 2.40
CA GLY A 203 -11.92 10.82 1.81
C GLY A 203 -12.42 9.47 2.30
N LEU A 204 -12.72 9.33 3.60
CA LEU A 204 -13.31 8.12 4.17
C LEU A 204 -14.72 7.87 3.61
N VAL A 205 -15.53 8.92 3.42
CA VAL A 205 -16.82 8.78 2.73
C VAL A 205 -16.63 8.25 1.31
N LEU A 206 -15.64 8.75 0.55
CA LEU A 206 -15.32 8.22 -0.77
C LEU A 206 -14.89 6.74 -0.71
N THR A 207 -13.98 6.39 0.19
CA THR A 207 -13.52 5.01 0.38
C THR A 207 -14.68 4.07 0.71
N LEU A 208 -15.53 4.45 1.67
CA LEU A 208 -16.70 3.67 2.07
C LEU A 208 -17.74 3.58 0.96
N ALA A 209 -17.96 4.65 0.19
CA ALA A 209 -18.87 4.63 -0.95
C ALA A 209 -18.43 3.59 -2.00
N VAL A 210 -17.14 3.53 -2.33
CA VAL A 210 -16.59 2.54 -3.27
C VAL A 210 -16.72 1.11 -2.70
N VAL A 211 -16.39 0.91 -1.42
CA VAL A 211 -16.56 -0.40 -0.77
C VAL A 211 -18.04 -0.83 -0.73
N ALA A 212 -18.95 0.12 -0.47
CA ALA A 212 -20.37 -0.12 -0.35
C ALA A 212 -21.03 -0.57 -1.67
N LEU A 213 -20.45 -0.21 -2.83
CA LEU A 213 -20.92 -0.69 -4.14
C LEU A 213 -20.99 -2.23 -4.21
N TRP A 214 -20.10 -2.91 -3.50
CA TRP A 214 -20.16 -4.36 -3.34
C TRP A 214 -20.68 -4.79 -1.96
N GLY A 215 -20.27 -4.08 -0.91
CA GLY A 215 -20.62 -4.43 0.46
C GLY A 215 -22.14 -4.47 0.68
N ILE A 216 -22.89 -3.51 0.14
CA ILE A 216 -24.36 -3.47 0.32
C ILE A 216 -25.03 -4.67 -0.37
N PRO A 217 -24.81 -4.95 -1.67
CA PRO A 217 -25.34 -6.15 -2.31
C PRO A 217 -24.98 -7.44 -1.58
N ALA A 218 -23.72 -7.58 -1.13
CA ALA A 218 -23.28 -8.75 -0.40
C ALA A 218 -24.02 -8.92 0.94
N LEU A 219 -24.31 -7.82 1.65
CA LEU A 219 -25.07 -7.86 2.89
C LEU A 219 -26.54 -8.19 2.67
N ILE A 220 -27.15 -7.65 1.62
CA ILE A 220 -28.54 -7.95 1.27
C ILE A 220 -28.68 -9.44 0.95
N GLN A 221 -27.82 -9.98 0.08
CA GLN A 221 -27.89 -11.36 -0.37
C GLN A 221 -27.52 -12.38 0.72
N THR A 222 -26.73 -11.99 1.72
CA THR A 222 -26.39 -12.83 2.87
C THR A 222 -27.25 -12.60 4.11
N HIS A 223 -28.27 -11.73 4.03
CA HIS A 223 -29.06 -11.29 5.18
C HIS A 223 -28.19 -10.79 6.36
N GLY A 224 -27.08 -10.12 6.05
CA GLY A 224 -26.15 -9.56 7.03
C GLY A 224 -25.08 -10.53 7.56
N GLU A 225 -25.14 -11.82 7.22
CA GLU A 225 -24.18 -12.82 7.70
C GLU A 225 -22.75 -12.53 7.24
N PHE A 226 -22.58 -11.92 6.07
CA PHE A 226 -21.25 -11.52 5.58
C PHE A 226 -20.56 -10.56 6.56
N PHE A 227 -21.27 -9.60 7.15
CA PHE A 227 -20.70 -8.69 8.14
C PHE A 227 -20.46 -9.39 9.47
N ARG A 228 -21.47 -10.14 9.95
CA ARG A 228 -21.43 -10.81 11.25
C ARG A 228 -20.28 -11.82 11.33
N ILE A 229 -20.12 -12.64 10.30
CA ILE A 229 -19.07 -13.68 10.25
C ILE A 229 -17.76 -13.11 9.72
N GLY A 230 -17.79 -12.35 8.62
CA GLY A 230 -16.59 -11.80 7.99
C GLY A 230 -15.86 -10.82 8.89
N ILE A 231 -16.52 -9.76 9.34
CA ILE A 231 -15.90 -8.76 10.22
C ILE A 231 -15.84 -9.25 11.66
N GLY A 232 -16.95 -9.79 12.19
CA GLY A 232 -17.02 -10.23 13.58
C GLY A 232 -16.07 -11.40 13.89
N ARG A 233 -16.20 -12.53 13.20
CA ARG A 233 -15.38 -13.73 13.50
C ARG A 233 -14.00 -13.68 12.87
N HIS A 234 -13.90 -13.29 11.59
CA HIS A 234 -12.64 -13.42 10.85
C HIS A 234 -11.70 -12.22 10.95
N VAL A 235 -12.19 -11.02 11.29
CA VAL A 235 -11.33 -9.87 11.56
C VAL A 235 -11.16 -9.71 13.07
N ILE A 236 -12.23 -9.40 13.81
CA ILE A 236 -12.15 -9.13 15.25
C ILE A 236 -11.75 -10.41 16.01
N GLY A 237 -12.43 -11.53 15.74
CA GLY A 237 -12.12 -12.81 16.39
C GLY A 237 -10.69 -13.30 16.15
N ARG A 238 -10.11 -13.09 14.95
CA ARG A 238 -8.70 -13.44 14.67
C ARG A 238 -7.69 -12.42 15.21
N SER A 239 -8.09 -11.16 15.38
CA SER A 239 -7.23 -10.13 15.94
C SER A 239 -7.15 -10.18 17.47
N PHE A 240 -8.18 -10.68 18.16
CA PHE A 240 -8.23 -10.75 19.62
C PHE A 240 -8.23 -12.17 20.20
N GLY A 241 -8.54 -13.19 19.40
CA GLY A 241 -8.48 -14.59 19.81
C GLY A 241 -7.22 -15.27 19.29
N ALA A 242 -6.46 -15.91 20.18
CA ALA A 242 -5.47 -16.89 19.78
C ALA A 242 -6.17 -18.00 18.98
N MET A 243 -5.62 -18.32 17.81
CA MET A 243 -6.21 -19.31 16.90
C MET A 243 -6.39 -20.66 17.59
N GLU A 244 -7.58 -21.25 17.43
CA GLU A 244 -7.93 -22.68 17.56
C GLU A 244 -6.73 -23.62 17.76
N GLY A 245 -6.19 -23.66 19.00
CA GLY A 245 -5.18 -24.62 19.46
C GLY A 245 -3.69 -24.30 19.22
N HIS A 246 -3.32 -23.25 18.47
CA HIS A 246 -1.90 -22.98 18.13
C HIS A 246 -1.48 -21.50 18.20
N GLY A 247 -2.28 -20.64 18.84
CA GLY A 247 -1.91 -19.24 19.11
C GLY A 247 -1.28 -19.09 20.48
N ALA A 248 -0.20 -18.31 20.56
CA ALA A 248 0.44 -17.88 21.79
C ALA A 248 -0.53 -17.13 22.72
N ASP A 249 -1.23 -17.83 23.62
CA ASP A 249 -2.16 -17.23 24.60
C ASP A 249 -1.47 -16.33 25.65
N SER A 250 -0.16 -16.17 25.57
CA SER A 250 0.60 -15.30 26.45
C SER A 250 1.58 -14.42 25.67
N LEU A 251 1.74 -13.19 26.15
CA LEU A 251 2.77 -12.25 25.71
C LEU A 251 4.17 -12.91 25.71
N GLY A 252 4.41 -13.86 26.63
CA GLY A 252 5.63 -14.66 26.67
C GLY A 252 5.85 -15.57 25.46
N VAL A 253 4.83 -16.27 24.96
CA VAL A 253 4.96 -17.10 23.75
C VAL A 253 5.10 -16.23 22.50
N TYR A 254 4.46 -15.05 22.45
CA TYR A 254 4.71 -14.07 21.40
C TYR A 254 6.18 -13.62 21.37
N LEU A 255 6.75 -13.29 22.54
CA LEU A 255 8.18 -12.96 22.66
C LEU A 255 9.08 -14.13 22.23
N LEU A 256 8.67 -15.37 22.52
CA LEU A 256 9.38 -16.58 22.11
C LEU A 256 9.29 -16.85 20.59
N LEU A 257 8.24 -16.35 19.93
CA LEU A 257 8.06 -16.39 18.47
C LEU A 257 8.73 -15.21 17.74
N LEU A 258 9.20 -14.17 18.44
CA LEU A 258 9.93 -13.05 17.80
C LEU A 258 11.13 -13.52 16.95
N PRO A 259 11.96 -14.50 17.38
CA PRO A 259 13.00 -15.08 16.53
C PRO A 259 12.47 -15.70 15.24
N PHE A 260 11.27 -16.29 15.25
CA PHE A 260 10.64 -16.82 14.04
C PHE A 260 10.29 -15.68 13.06
N TYR A 261 9.64 -14.61 13.54
CA TYR A 261 9.37 -13.44 12.71
C TYR A 261 10.65 -12.80 12.17
N PHE A 262 11.69 -12.72 13.01
CA PHE A 262 13.00 -12.26 12.59
C PHE A 262 13.54 -13.10 11.42
N VAL A 263 13.55 -14.43 11.53
CA VAL A 263 13.98 -15.32 10.43
C VAL A 263 13.10 -15.14 9.19
N THR A 264 11.79 -15.02 9.34
CA THR A 264 10.88 -14.83 8.19
C THR A 264 11.20 -13.55 7.42
N VAL A 265 11.51 -12.43 8.08
CA VAL A 265 11.91 -11.19 7.39
C VAL A 265 13.16 -11.41 6.55
N PHE A 266 14.17 -12.10 7.07
CA PHE A 266 15.41 -12.39 6.33
C PHE A 266 15.18 -13.35 5.15
N ALA A 267 14.34 -14.36 5.33
CA ALA A 267 13.98 -15.29 4.27
C ALA A 267 13.13 -14.62 3.18
N SER A 268 12.07 -13.92 3.57
CA SER A 268 11.18 -13.18 2.68
C SER A 268 11.90 -12.12 1.86
N PHE A 269 12.89 -11.45 2.45
CA PHE A 269 13.68 -10.40 1.80
C PHE A 269 14.95 -10.92 1.09
N PHE A 270 15.23 -12.23 1.14
CA PHE A 270 16.32 -12.83 0.38
C PHE A 270 16.17 -12.50 -1.13
N PRO A 271 17.26 -12.13 -1.84
CA PRO A 271 18.66 -12.13 -1.43
C PRO A 271 19.15 -10.82 -0.76
N TRP A 272 18.28 -9.83 -0.61
CA TRP A 272 18.63 -8.49 -0.12
C TRP A 272 18.79 -8.41 1.40
N SER A 273 18.47 -9.48 2.12
CA SER A 273 18.58 -9.57 3.57
C SER A 273 19.99 -9.27 4.10
N ILE A 274 21.04 -9.56 3.32
CA ILE A 274 22.43 -9.19 3.65
C ILE A 274 22.66 -7.67 3.80
N LYS A 275 21.81 -6.85 3.17
CA LYS A 275 21.89 -5.39 3.25
C LYS A 275 21.11 -4.80 4.43
N LEU A 276 20.23 -5.58 5.07
CA LEU A 276 19.38 -5.08 6.17
C LEU A 276 20.19 -4.55 7.38
N PRO A 277 21.25 -5.23 7.88
CA PRO A 277 22.05 -4.71 8.99
C PRO A 277 22.76 -3.39 8.65
N TRP A 278 23.26 -3.25 7.42
CA TRP A 278 23.85 -2.01 6.95
C TRP A 278 22.82 -0.88 6.85
N LEU A 279 21.64 -1.17 6.30
CA LEU A 279 20.55 -0.21 6.16
C LEU A 279 20.09 0.29 7.53
N ALA A 280 19.89 -0.61 8.50
CA ALA A 280 19.51 -0.26 9.86
C ALA A 280 20.53 0.69 10.51
N ARG A 281 21.84 0.37 10.41
CA ARG A 281 22.91 1.23 10.93
C ARG A 281 22.94 2.60 10.25
N ARG A 282 22.67 2.66 8.93
CA ARG A 282 22.62 3.92 8.17
C ARG A 282 21.45 4.78 8.63
N LEU A 283 20.24 4.22 8.70
CA LEU A 283 19.02 4.93 9.10
C LEU A 283 19.08 5.38 10.57
N TRP A 284 19.76 4.63 11.43
CA TRP A 284 20.00 5.06 12.82
C TRP A 284 20.84 6.34 12.89
N LYS A 285 21.86 6.46 12.04
CA LYS A 285 22.79 7.60 12.04
C LYS A 285 22.26 8.80 11.25
N LYS A 286 21.61 8.53 10.11
CA LYS A 286 21.17 9.53 9.14
C LYS A 286 19.83 9.07 8.54
N ARG A 287 18.77 9.76 8.94
CA ARG A 287 17.42 9.61 8.38
C ARG A 287 16.84 10.96 8.01
N ASP A 288 16.19 11.03 6.87
CA ASP A 288 15.43 12.19 6.45
C ASP A 288 13.92 12.05 6.81
N LYS A 289 13.10 13.00 6.35
CA LYS A 289 11.66 12.97 6.65
C LYS A 289 10.93 11.83 5.92
N ILE A 290 11.36 11.47 4.71
CA ILE A 290 10.76 10.38 3.94
C ILE A 290 11.13 9.05 4.58
N ASP A 291 12.39 8.88 5.01
CA ASP A 291 12.85 7.71 5.76
C ASP A 291 11.98 7.50 7.00
N ASN A 292 11.68 8.55 7.76
CA ASN A 292 10.81 8.47 8.93
C ASN A 292 9.39 8.01 8.56
N TYR A 293 8.80 8.57 7.50
CA TYR A 293 7.46 8.16 7.03
C TYR A 293 7.42 6.67 6.63
N LEU A 294 8.43 6.20 5.88
CA LEU A 294 8.53 4.80 5.46
C LEU A 294 8.78 3.85 6.65
N LEU A 295 9.58 4.27 7.63
CA LEU A 295 9.82 3.50 8.85
C LEU A 295 8.57 3.40 9.72
N VAL A 296 7.81 4.49 9.88
CA VAL A 296 6.51 4.45 10.56
C VAL A 296 5.57 3.49 9.84
N GLY A 297 5.52 3.52 8.51
CA GLY A 297 4.69 2.58 7.74
C GLY A 297 5.10 1.12 7.91
N THR A 298 6.41 0.88 8.00
CA THR A 298 6.95 -0.46 8.28
C THR A 298 6.56 -0.92 9.69
N ALA A 299 6.71 -0.06 10.69
CA ALA A 299 6.38 -0.36 12.10
C ALA A 299 4.87 -0.51 12.37
N VAL A 300 4.01 0.02 11.51
CA VAL A 300 2.55 -0.23 11.58
C VAL A 300 2.21 -1.65 11.14
N ILE A 301 3.04 -2.26 10.28
CA ILE A 301 2.78 -3.58 9.69
C ILE A 301 3.46 -4.70 10.50
N PHE A 302 4.62 -4.43 11.09
CA PHE A 302 5.45 -5.37 11.86
C PHE A 302 5.41 -5.06 13.35
#